data_AF-A0A7C4QHI3-F1
#
_entry.id   AF-A0A7C4QHI3-F1
#
_cell.length_a   1.000
_cell.length_b   1.000
_cell.length_c   1.000
_cell.angle_alpha   90.00
_cell.angle_beta   90.00
_cell.angle_gamma   90.00
#
_symmetry.space_group_name_H-M   'P 1'
#
loop_
_entity.id
_entity.type
_entity.pdbx_description
1 polymer ?
#
loop_
_entity_poly.entity_id
_entity_poly.type
_entity_poly.pdbx_seq_one_letter_code
_entity_poly.pdbx_strand_id
1 'polypeptide(L)'
;MTWFIERLDAAEVSRAAPELAALLQNAVHNGAALGFLPPVTDAAALEYWRGVADAVADGARLLWVVRAGGRLAGTAQLDLAMRPNGRHRAEV
;
A
#
# COMPACT_ATOMS: atom_id res chain seq x y z
N MET A 1 -8.86 -22.73 1.93
CA MET A 1 -8.43 -21.42 2.46
C MET A 1 -8.98 -20.35 1.53
N THR A 2 -9.83 -19.47 2.02
CA THR A 2 -10.51 -18.47 1.18
C THR A 2 -9.68 -17.19 1.11
N TRP A 3 -9.59 -16.63 -0.09
CA TRP A 3 -8.86 -15.39 -0.39
C TRP A 3 -9.86 -14.33 -0.80
N PHE A 4 -9.70 -13.12 -0.25
CA PHE A 4 -10.53 -11.97 -0.59
C PHE A 4 -9.66 -10.81 -1.02
N ILE A 5 -10.10 -10.09 -2.06
CA ILE A 5 -9.49 -8.84 -2.48
C ILE A 5 -10.49 -7.73 -2.15
N GLU A 6 -10.03 -6.71 -1.47
CA GLU A 6 -10.82 -5.52 -1.14
C GLU A 6 -10.03 -4.25 -1.45
N ARG A 7 -10.75 -3.20 -1.83
CA ARG A 7 -10.18 -1.85 -1.99
C ARG A 7 -10.33 -1.12 -0.67
N LEU A 8 -9.26 -0.50 -0.20
CA LEU A 8 -9.29 0.28 1.04
C LEU A 8 -9.48 1.77 0.74
N ASP A 9 -10.31 2.44 1.53
CA ASP A 9 -10.33 3.90 1.65
C ASP A 9 -9.20 4.41 2.57
N ALA A 10 -9.00 5.72 2.66
CA ALA A 10 -7.92 6.33 3.44
C ALA A 10 -7.98 5.98 4.94
N ALA A 11 -9.17 5.90 5.52
CA ALA A 11 -9.34 5.56 6.93
C ALA A 11 -9.04 4.07 7.17
N GLU A 12 -9.41 3.20 6.24
CA GLU A 12 -9.06 1.79 6.23
C GLU A 12 -7.55 1.58 6.06
N VAL A 13 -6.86 2.33 5.19
CA VAL A 13 -5.40 2.29 5.06
C VAL A 13 -4.75 2.64 6.40
N SER A 14 -5.19 3.73 7.04
CA SER A 14 -4.64 4.16 8.33
C SER A 14 -4.85 3.13 9.44
N ARG A 15 -6.01 2.45 9.47
CA ARG A 15 -6.27 1.34 10.41
C ARG A 15 -5.40 0.11 10.12
N ALA A 16 -5.17 -0.19 8.84
CA ALA A 16 -4.35 -1.32 8.40
C ALA A 16 -2.84 -1.04 8.42
N ALA A 17 -2.40 0.20 8.67
CA ALA A 17 -1.02 0.63 8.57
C ALA A 17 -0.01 -0.24 9.34
N PRO A 18 -0.29 -0.75 10.56
CA PRO A 18 0.63 -1.67 11.23
C PRO A 18 0.81 -3.01 10.50
N GLU A 19 -0.27 -3.58 9.95
CA GLU A 19 -0.23 -4.86 9.22
C GLU A 19 0.45 -4.68 7.85
N LEU A 20 0.16 -3.57 7.19
CA LEU A 20 0.80 -3.16 5.94
C LEU A 20 2.30 -2.85 6.11
N ALA A 21 2.70 -2.23 7.23
CA ALA A 21 4.10 -1.96 7.56
C ALA A 21 4.88 -3.27 7.73
N ALA A 22 4.32 -4.23 8.47
CA ALA A 22 4.91 -5.55 8.64
C ALA A 22 5.05 -6.29 7.30
N LEU A 23 4.05 -6.19 6.41
CA LEU A 23 4.13 -6.77 5.07
C LEU A 23 5.26 -6.13 4.24
N LEU A 24 5.36 -4.79 4.23
CA LEU A 24 6.41 -4.05 3.52
C LEU A 24 7.80 -4.47 4.02
N GLN A 25 8.00 -4.46 5.34
CA GLN A 25 9.27 -4.85 5.96
C GLN A 25 9.64 -6.29 5.61
N ASN A 26 8.67 -7.21 5.67
CA ASN A 26 8.89 -8.60 5.29
C ASN A 26 9.28 -8.72 3.81
N ALA A 27 8.60 -8.04 2.90
CA ALA A 27 8.91 -8.07 1.48
C ALA A 27 10.34 -7.54 1.21
N VAL A 28 10.70 -6.39 1.78
CA VAL A 28 12.04 -5.79 1.60
C VAL A 28 13.13 -6.67 2.23
N HIS A 29 12.88 -7.24 3.41
CA HIS A 29 13.81 -8.18 4.05
C HIS A 29 14.07 -9.41 3.16
N ASN A 30 13.06 -9.88 2.43
CA ASN A 30 13.17 -10.99 1.48
C ASN A 30 13.65 -10.56 0.06
N GLY A 31 14.15 -9.33 -0.10
CA GLY A 31 14.81 -8.87 -1.32
C GLY A 31 13.90 -8.16 -2.33
N ALA A 32 12.66 -7.81 -1.97
CA ALA A 32 11.79 -7.03 -2.86
C ALA A 32 12.35 -5.61 -3.08
N ALA A 33 12.45 -5.19 -4.34
CA ALA A 33 12.95 -3.88 -4.74
C ALA A 33 11.82 -2.82 -4.72
N LEU A 34 11.41 -2.42 -3.51
CA LEU A 34 10.29 -1.47 -3.30
C LEU A 34 10.76 -0.03 -3.01
N GLY A 35 12.00 0.31 -3.35
CA GLY A 35 12.57 1.64 -3.08
C GLY A 35 13.08 1.85 -1.64
N PHE A 36 13.21 0.78 -0.85
CA PHE A 36 13.75 0.82 0.50
C PHE A 36 15.05 0.03 0.62
N LEU A 37 15.93 0.47 1.52
CA LEU A 37 17.11 -0.30 1.93
C LEU A 37 16.77 -1.12 3.19
N PRO A 38 17.10 -2.42 3.24
CA PRO A 38 16.95 -3.20 4.46
C PRO A 38 18.00 -2.82 5.51
N PRO A 39 17.64 -2.80 6.81
CA PRO A 39 16.30 -3.01 7.37
C PRO A 39 15.43 -1.74 7.28
N VAL A 40 14.14 -1.93 6.98
CA VAL A 40 13.14 -0.85 7.03
C VAL A 40 12.64 -0.70 8.46
N THR A 41 12.82 0.48 9.05
CA THR A 41 12.36 0.75 10.43
C THR A 41 10.84 0.86 10.49
N ASP A 42 10.27 0.55 11.66
CA ASP A 42 8.82 0.70 11.88
C ASP A 42 8.36 2.13 11.59
N ALA A 43 9.15 3.12 12.03
CA ALA A 43 8.85 4.54 11.79
C ALA A 43 8.79 4.86 10.29
N ALA A 44 9.76 4.39 9.50
CA ALA A 44 9.78 4.62 8.06
C ALA A 44 8.63 3.90 7.34
N ALA A 45 8.31 2.66 7.74
CA ALA A 45 7.22 1.90 7.17
C ALA A 45 5.86 2.53 7.48
N LEU A 46 5.63 2.94 8.73
CA LEU A 46 4.40 3.62 9.14
C LEU A 46 4.24 4.98 8.46
N GLU A 47 5.33 5.74 8.33
CA GLU A 47 5.30 7.04 7.64
C GLU A 47 4.97 6.88 6.15
N TYR A 48 5.53 5.86 5.49
CA TYR A 48 5.16 5.52 4.12
C TYR A 48 3.65 5.25 3.99
N TRP A 49 3.08 4.44 4.87
CA TRP A 49 1.65 4.11 4.80
C TRP A 49 0.73 5.28 5.16
N ARG A 50 1.19 6.24 5.98
CA ARG A 50 0.49 7.52 6.16
C ARG A 50 0.44 8.31 4.86
N GLY A 51 1.56 8.45 4.16
CA GLY A 51 1.59 9.11 2.86
C GLY A 51 0.72 8.41 1.81
N VAL A 52 0.63 7.08 1.85
CA VAL A 52 -0.33 6.33 1.01
C VAL A 52 -1.78 6.66 1.38
N ALA A 53 -2.11 6.73 2.67
CA ALA A 53 -3.46 7.10 3.11
C ALA A 53 -3.84 8.51 2.66
N ASP A 54 -2.92 9.48 2.75
CA ASP A 54 -3.13 10.85 2.27
C ASP A 54 -3.37 10.87 0.74
N ALA A 55 -2.55 10.14 -0.03
CA ALA A 55 -2.72 10.04 -1.48
C ALA A 55 -4.05 9.36 -1.90
N VAL A 56 -4.52 8.40 -1.10
CA VAL A 56 -5.85 7.77 -1.29
C VAL A 56 -6.96 8.78 -0.97
N ALA A 57 -6.82 9.58 0.09
CA ALA A 57 -7.79 10.62 0.45
C ALA A 57 -7.91 11.69 -0.65
N ASP A 58 -6.78 12.07 -1.26
CA ASP A 58 -6.71 13.03 -2.36
C ASP A 58 -7.19 12.45 -3.71
N GLY A 59 -7.48 11.15 -3.76
CA GLY A 59 -7.86 10.45 -4.99
C GLY A 59 -6.73 10.33 -6.00
N ALA A 60 -5.48 10.56 -5.59
CA ALA A 60 -4.28 10.40 -6.41
C ALA A 60 -3.81 8.93 -6.47
N ARG A 61 -4.24 8.10 -5.51
CA ARG A 61 -3.85 6.69 -5.44
C ARG A 61 -5.04 5.79 -5.10
N LEU A 62 -5.05 4.58 -5.64
CA LEU A 62 -5.95 3.50 -5.25
C LEU A 62 -5.14 2.39 -4.57
N LEU A 63 -5.71 1.77 -3.52
CA LEU A 63 -5.07 0.68 -2.77
C LEU A 63 -6.00 -0.53 -2.72
N TRP A 64 -5.47 -1.70 -3.06
CA TRP A 64 -6.11 -2.99 -2.80
C TRP A 64 -5.26 -3.83 -1.88
N VAL A 65 -5.93 -4.63 -1.05
CA VAL A 65 -5.30 -5.64 -0.20
C VAL A 65 -5.89 -7.01 -0.48
N VAL A 66 -5.08 -8.03 -0.25
CA VAL A 66 -5.51 -9.43 -0.28
C VAL A 66 -5.52 -9.95 1.14
N ARG A 67 -6.66 -10.52 1.59
CA ARG A 67 -6.78 -11.20 2.88
C ARG A 67 -6.89 -12.71 2.70
N ALA A 68 -6.05 -13.45 3.42
CA ALA A 68 -6.10 -14.91 3.53
C ALA A 68 -6.37 -15.30 4.99
N GLY A 69 -7.53 -15.89 5.26
CA GLY A 69 -7.91 -16.24 6.65
C GLY A 69 -7.95 -15.03 7.59
N GLY A 70 -8.38 -13.86 7.09
CA GLY A 70 -8.47 -12.61 7.84
C GLY A 70 -7.17 -11.78 7.92
N ARG A 71 -6.02 -12.37 7.55
CA ARG A 71 -4.71 -11.70 7.57
C ARG A 71 -4.34 -11.16 6.22
N LEU A 72 -3.67 -10.02 6.19
CA LEU A 72 -3.16 -9.39 4.98
C LEU A 72 -2.01 -10.22 4.41
N ALA A 73 -2.17 -10.64 3.16
CA ALA A 73 -1.24 -11.51 2.45
C ALA A 73 -0.59 -10.81 1.25
N GLY A 74 -1.10 -9.65 0.85
CA GLY A 74 -0.56 -8.86 -0.26
C GLY A 74 -1.26 -7.51 -0.37
N THR A 75 -0.64 -6.60 -1.09
CA THR A 75 -1.15 -5.25 -1.37
C THR A 75 -0.71 -4.82 -2.76
N ALA A 76 -1.54 -4.02 -3.44
CA ALA A 76 -1.21 -3.40 -4.72
C ALA A 76 -1.70 -1.95 -4.72
N GLN A 77 -0.88 -1.06 -5.29
CA GLN A 77 -1.19 0.36 -5.41
C GLN A 77 -1.36 0.71 -6.89
N LEU A 78 -2.18 1.71 -7.18
CA LEU A 78 -2.29 2.29 -8.51
C LEU A 78 -2.22 3.81 -8.38
N ASP A 79 -1.16 4.40 -8.91
CA ASP A 79 -0.94 5.83 -8.98
C ASP A 79 -1.66 6.44 -10.17
N LEU A 80 -2.58 7.38 -9.91
CA LEU A 80 -3.38 8.03 -10.93
C LEU A 80 -2.69 9.31 -11.41
N ALA A 81 -2.52 9.44 -12.73
CA ALA A 81 -1.97 10.66 -13.29
C ALA A 81 -2.97 11.83 -13.18
N MET A 82 -2.65 12.82 -12.35
CA MET A 82 -3.55 13.96 -12.07
C MET A 82 -3.58 15.03 -13.16
N ARG A 83 -2.60 15.06 -14.07
CA ARG A 83 -2.57 16.03 -15.18
C ARG A 83 -3.72 15.77 -16.16
N PRO A 84 -4.40 16.81 -16.69
CA PRO A 84 -5.55 16.62 -17.60
C PRO A 84 -5.24 15.75 -18.82
N ASN A 85 -4.07 15.93 -19.44
CA ASN A 85 -3.63 15.13 -20.59
C ASN A 85 -3.11 13.73 -20.22
N GLY A 86 -3.16 13.37 -18.94
CA GLY A 86 -2.68 12.09 -18.42
C GLY A 86 -3.76 11.23 -17.78
N ARG A 87 -5.02 11.68 -17.68
CA ARG A 87 -6.10 11.00 -16.92
C ARG A 87 -6.41 9.55 -17.32
N HIS A 88 -5.89 9.09 -18.46
CA HIS A 88 -6.01 7.72 -18.95
C HIS A 88 -4.79 6.84 -18.60
N ARG A 89 -3.83 7.36 -17.81
CA ARG A 89 -2.58 6.70 -17.44
C ARG A 89 -2.49 6.50 -15.94
N ALA A 90 -1.82 5.44 -15.54
CA ALA A 90 -1.51 5.12 -14.16
C ALA A 90 -0.21 4.31 -14.06
N GLU A 91 0.36 4.25 -12.86
CA GLU A 91 1.58 3.50 -12.52
C GLU A 91 1.30 2.52 -11.37
N VAL A 92 2.02 1.40 -11.33
CA VAL A 92 1.89 0.33 -10.32
C VAL A 92 3.24 0.14 -9.65
#